data_AF-A0AA95BTU1-F1
#
_entry.id   AF-A0AA95BTU1-F1
#
_cell.length_a   1.000
_cell.length_b   1.000
_cell.length_c   1.000
_cell.angle_alpha   90.00
_cell.angle_beta   90.00
_cell.angle_gamma   90.00
#
_symmetry.space_group_name_H-M   'P 1'
#
loop_
_entity.id
_entity.type
_entity.pdbx_description
1 polymer ?
#
loop_
_entity_poly.entity_id
_entity_poly.type
_entity_poly.pdbx_seq_one_letter_code
_entity_poly.pdbx_strand_id
1 'polypeptide(L)'
;MEENKLEVPNEPHKAVLGTAVGATVLIAIGAFVLSFAALTDLAERSGISPRLAWIWPIIIDGMIVAATVAIVALNGFNRKAMIYPWSLLFFGAIVSTAANSTHAILTVDSIENGVPALVSALVAAMPPIVLLAITHLTVHMYQKKSEAAKLRADLEYDEEQENAQKYGVAYDDGYSAALNDAKTAEDERMAEIEQEHQDALARARAEGIASARADAKVTPIKQNAQKAKTAAEPVAEQKKATDDKAPLFDDMAKRLSRP
;
A
#
# COMPACT_ATOMS: atom_id res chain seq x y z
N MET A 1 -40.53 -0.07 33.69
CA MET A 1 -39.44 0.25 32.75
C MET A 1 -40.12 0.70 31.47
N GLU A 2 -40.31 2.00 31.29
CA GLU A 2 -40.85 2.56 30.05
C GLU A 2 -39.79 2.45 28.95
N GLU A 3 -40.15 1.78 27.86
CA GLU A 3 -39.32 1.72 26.65
C GLU A 3 -39.30 3.10 25.98
N ASN A 4 -38.15 3.75 26.00
CA ASN A 4 -37.92 4.99 25.26
C ASN A 4 -37.84 4.67 23.76
N LYS A 5 -38.99 4.75 23.08
CA LYS A 5 -39.08 4.57 21.63
C LYS A 5 -38.37 5.74 20.95
N LEU A 6 -37.25 5.48 20.28
CA LEU A 6 -36.52 6.48 19.49
C LEU A 6 -37.46 7.02 18.38
N GLU A 7 -37.99 8.22 18.58
CA GLU A 7 -38.76 8.92 17.55
C GLU A 7 -37.82 9.31 16.41
N VAL A 8 -37.97 8.66 15.25
CA VAL A 8 -37.24 9.03 14.04
C VAL A 8 -37.90 10.31 13.49
N PRO A 9 -37.15 11.42 13.35
CA PRO A 9 -37.70 12.66 12.81
C PRO A 9 -38.18 12.48 11.37
N ASN A 10 -39.30 13.10 11.02
CA ASN A 10 -39.78 13.10 9.64
C ASN A 10 -38.77 13.80 8.71
N GLU A 11 -38.42 13.16 7.60
CA GLU A 11 -37.57 13.78 6.58
C GLU A 11 -38.26 15.01 5.98
N PRO A 12 -37.59 16.16 5.88
CA PRO A 12 -38.17 17.34 5.26
C PRO A 12 -38.50 17.05 3.80
N HIS A 13 -39.71 17.43 3.37
CA HIS A 13 -40.17 17.21 2.01
C HIS A 13 -39.19 17.85 1.00
N LYS A 14 -38.85 17.13 -0.08
CA LYS A 14 -37.85 17.57 -1.08
C LYS A 14 -38.13 18.97 -1.64
N ALA A 15 -39.40 19.36 -1.75
CA ALA A 15 -39.78 20.70 -2.18
C ALA A 15 -39.38 21.79 -1.16
N VAL A 16 -39.50 21.51 0.15
CA VAL A 16 -39.08 22.44 1.21
C VAL A 16 -37.57 22.63 1.16
N LEU A 17 -36.82 21.52 1.03
CA LEU A 17 -35.37 21.58 0.89
C LEU A 17 -34.95 22.34 -0.37
N GLY A 18 -35.63 22.08 -1.50
CA GLY A 18 -35.41 22.80 -2.75
C GLY A 18 -35.67 24.30 -2.64
N THR A 19 -36.77 24.71 -1.99
CA THR A 19 -37.07 26.13 -1.74
C THR A 19 -36.05 26.78 -0.81
N ALA A 20 -35.61 26.08 0.24
CA ALA A 20 -34.61 26.59 1.17
C ALA A 20 -33.27 26.80 0.46
N VAL A 21 -32.79 25.82 -0.31
CA VAL A 21 -31.57 25.93 -1.11
C VAL A 21 -31.68 27.08 -2.12
N GLY A 22 -32.81 27.18 -2.84
CA GLY A 22 -33.05 28.27 -3.79
C GLY A 22 -33.01 29.65 -3.15
N ALA A 23 -33.66 29.81 -1.99
CA ALA A 23 -33.62 31.06 -1.22
C ALA A 23 -32.20 31.39 -0.74
N THR A 24 -31.45 30.40 -0.22
CA THR A 24 -30.06 30.59 0.21
C THR A 24 -29.18 31.02 -0.96
N VAL A 25 -29.28 30.37 -2.12
CA VAL A 25 -28.49 30.73 -3.31
C VAL A 25 -28.81 32.15 -3.78
N LEU A 26 -30.09 32.53 -3.81
CA LEU A 26 -30.50 33.88 -4.20
C LEU A 26 -29.92 34.94 -3.26
N ILE A 27 -30.05 34.74 -1.95
CA ILE A 27 -29.50 35.65 -0.94
C ILE A 27 -27.97 35.70 -1.05
N ALA A 28 -27.31 34.56 -1.26
CA ALA A 28 -25.86 34.49 -1.42
C ALA A 28 -25.38 35.26 -2.65
N ILE A 29 -26.08 35.18 -3.79
CA ILE A 29 -25.76 35.97 -4.99
C ILE A 29 -25.91 37.47 -4.70
N GLY A 30 -27.02 37.88 -4.08
CA GLY A 30 -27.23 39.28 -3.71
C GLY A 30 -26.14 39.81 -2.78
N ALA A 31 -25.85 39.07 -1.71
CA ALA A 31 -24.79 39.41 -0.76
C ALA A 31 -23.40 39.46 -1.41
N PHE A 32 -23.10 38.53 -2.32
CA PHE A 32 -21.85 38.50 -3.06
C PHE A 32 -21.69 39.74 -3.95
N VAL A 33 -22.72 40.12 -4.71
CA VAL A 33 -22.67 41.30 -5.58
C VAL A 33 -22.45 42.57 -4.75
N LEU A 34 -23.15 42.73 -3.62
CA LEU A 34 -22.96 43.87 -2.73
C LEU A 34 -21.53 43.89 -2.14
N SER A 35 -21.03 42.73 -1.69
CA SER A 35 -19.67 42.63 -1.16
C SER A 35 -18.61 42.92 -2.21
N PHE A 36 -18.79 42.45 -3.45
CA PHE A 36 -17.88 42.71 -4.56
C PHE A 36 -17.79 44.22 -4.86
N ALA A 37 -18.95 44.90 -4.87
CA ALA A 37 -19.02 46.35 -5.05
C ALA A 37 -18.34 47.10 -3.90
N ALA A 38 -18.61 46.72 -2.64
CA ALA A 38 -18.00 47.34 -1.46
C ALA A 38 -16.48 47.16 -1.42
N LEU A 39 -15.98 45.98 -1.77
CA LEU A 39 -14.55 45.71 -1.88
C LEU A 39 -13.91 46.54 -3.01
N THR A 40 -14.57 46.67 -4.15
CA THR A 40 -14.09 47.49 -5.28
C THR A 40 -14.01 48.97 -4.89
N ASP A 41 -15.07 49.52 -4.28
CA ASP A 41 -15.11 50.90 -3.81
C ASP A 41 -14.02 51.17 -2.75
N LEU A 42 -13.79 50.23 -1.83
CA LEU A 42 -12.70 50.32 -0.87
C LEU A 42 -11.33 50.40 -1.57
N ALA A 43 -11.11 49.57 -2.58
CA ALA A 43 -9.86 49.57 -3.35
C ALA A 43 -9.64 50.91 -4.08
N GLU A 44 -10.67 51.48 -4.70
CA GLU A 44 -10.62 52.79 -5.34
C GLU A 44 -10.28 53.90 -4.35
N ARG A 45 -10.95 53.91 -3.18
CA ARG A 45 -10.70 54.88 -2.11
C ARG A 45 -9.31 54.73 -1.48
N SER A 46 -8.73 53.54 -1.55
CA SER A 46 -7.36 53.28 -1.13
C SER A 46 -6.29 53.67 -2.15
N GLY A 47 -6.68 54.29 -3.28
CA GLY A 47 -5.76 54.85 -4.28
C GLY A 47 -5.44 53.91 -5.44
N ILE A 48 -6.12 52.76 -5.55
CA ILE A 48 -6.03 51.89 -6.73
C ILE A 48 -6.85 52.52 -7.86
N SER A 49 -6.33 52.53 -9.09
CA SER A 49 -7.07 53.10 -10.23
C SER A 49 -8.40 52.36 -10.43
N PRO A 50 -9.51 53.06 -10.75
CA PRO A 50 -10.83 52.44 -10.96
C PRO A 50 -10.84 51.29 -11.98
N ARG A 51 -9.98 51.38 -13.00
CA ARG A 51 -9.82 50.32 -14.01
C ARG A 51 -9.27 49.00 -13.45
N LEU A 52 -8.54 49.04 -12.33
CA LEU A 52 -7.89 47.89 -11.70
C LEU A 52 -8.58 47.48 -10.39
N ALA A 53 -9.40 48.35 -9.79
CA ALA A 53 -9.99 48.12 -8.48
C ALA A 53 -10.85 46.85 -8.41
N TRP A 54 -11.52 46.47 -9.51
CA TRP A 54 -12.32 45.23 -9.60
C TRP A 54 -11.49 43.95 -9.45
N ILE A 55 -10.16 44.00 -9.61
CA ILE A 55 -9.28 42.84 -9.38
C ILE A 55 -9.17 42.55 -7.88
N TRP A 56 -9.29 43.57 -7.05
CA TRP A 56 -9.12 43.44 -5.61
C TRP A 56 -10.13 42.48 -4.95
N PRO A 57 -11.46 42.58 -5.15
CA PRO A 57 -12.39 41.57 -4.66
C PRO A 57 -12.10 40.17 -5.20
N ILE A 58 -11.68 40.02 -6.46
CA ILE A 58 -11.33 38.71 -7.04
C ILE A 58 -10.17 38.06 -6.28
N ILE A 59 -9.19 38.83 -5.82
CA ILE A 59 -8.09 38.31 -5.01
C ILE A 59 -8.59 37.77 -3.67
N ILE A 60 -9.51 38.48 -3.01
CA ILE A 60 -10.09 38.05 -1.72
C ILE A 60 -10.99 36.83 -1.91
N ASP A 61 -11.90 36.88 -2.89
CA ASP A 61 -12.83 35.78 -3.18
C ASP A 61 -12.09 34.54 -3.67
N GLY A 62 -11.06 34.71 -4.51
CA GLY A 62 -10.19 33.64 -4.96
C GLY A 62 -9.46 32.97 -3.80
N MET A 63 -9.02 33.74 -2.80
CA MET A 63 -8.46 33.19 -1.57
C MET A 63 -9.49 32.38 -0.78
N ILE A 64 -10.72 32.88 -0.61
CA ILE A 64 -11.80 32.17 0.09
C ILE A 64 -12.10 30.85 -0.62
N VAL A 65 -12.25 30.88 -1.95
CA VAL A 65 -12.48 29.67 -2.76
C VAL A 65 -11.32 28.69 -2.60
N ALA A 66 -10.07 29.13 -2.74
CA ALA A 66 -8.90 28.28 -2.55
C ALA A 66 -8.86 27.65 -1.15
N ALA A 67 -9.18 28.42 -0.10
CA ALA A 67 -9.28 27.94 1.27
C ALA A 67 -10.38 26.87 1.43
N THR A 68 -11.57 27.08 0.86
CA THR A 68 -12.66 26.08 0.91
C THR A 68 -12.29 24.78 0.19
N VAL A 69 -11.68 24.87 -1.00
CA VAL A 69 -11.18 23.70 -1.75
C VAL A 69 -10.14 22.95 -0.94
N ALA A 70 -9.23 23.66 -0.27
CA ALA A 70 -8.24 23.05 0.59
C ALA A 70 -8.85 22.35 1.81
N ILE A 71 -9.89 22.92 2.43
CA ILE A 71 -10.63 22.27 3.53
C ILE A 71 -11.26 20.96 3.04
N VAL A 72 -11.91 20.98 1.88
CA VAL A 72 -12.54 19.78 1.30
C VAL A 72 -11.50 18.73 0.93
N ALA A 73 -10.38 19.15 0.32
CA ALA A 73 -9.30 18.24 -0.09
C ALA A 73 -8.54 17.63 1.11
N LEU A 74 -8.45 18.36 2.22
CA LEU A 74 -7.83 17.90 3.46
C LEU A 74 -8.84 17.25 4.41
N ASN A 75 -10.07 17.00 3.95
CA ASN A 75 -11.06 16.28 4.75
C ASN A 75 -10.57 14.86 5.04
N GLY A 76 -10.62 14.45 6.32
CA GLY A 76 -10.06 13.18 6.79
C GLY A 76 -8.59 13.22 7.23
N PHE A 77 -7.88 14.34 7.02
CA PHE A 77 -6.56 14.55 7.63
C PHE A 77 -6.67 15.06 9.08
N ASN A 78 -5.56 15.03 9.81
CA ASN A 78 -5.46 15.57 11.17
C ASN A 78 -5.93 17.02 11.26
N ARG A 79 -6.55 17.40 12.39
CA ARG A 79 -7.04 18.76 12.66
C ARG A 79 -6.00 19.85 12.42
N LYS A 80 -4.72 19.56 12.68
CA LYS A 80 -3.58 20.46 12.42
C LYS A 80 -3.46 20.84 10.94
N ALA A 81 -3.73 19.91 10.02
CA ALA A 81 -3.66 20.17 8.58
C ALA A 81 -4.75 21.16 8.12
N MET A 82 -5.88 21.20 8.84
CA MET A 82 -7.02 22.07 8.54
C MET A 82 -6.90 23.48 9.13
N ILE A 83 -6.01 23.72 10.10
CA ILE A 83 -5.85 25.03 10.75
C ILE A 83 -5.53 26.10 9.72
N TYR A 84 -4.57 25.84 8.83
CA TYR A 84 -4.13 26.84 7.86
C TYR A 84 -5.24 27.26 6.86
N PRO A 85 -5.91 26.32 6.15
CA PRO A 85 -7.08 26.65 5.33
C PRO A 85 -8.18 27.40 6.10
N TRP A 86 -8.50 26.98 7.34
CA TRP A 86 -9.52 27.63 8.15
C TRP A 86 -9.13 29.05 8.57
N SER A 87 -7.87 29.28 8.93
CA SER A 87 -7.37 30.62 9.24
C SER A 87 -7.48 31.54 8.04
N LEU A 88 -7.18 31.04 6.84
CA LEU A 88 -7.28 31.80 5.60
C LEU A 88 -8.73 32.12 5.24
N LEU A 89 -9.64 31.15 5.44
CA LEU A 89 -11.07 31.34 5.26
C LEU A 89 -11.63 32.41 6.20
N PHE A 90 -11.28 32.32 7.49
CA PHE A 90 -11.73 33.28 8.50
C PHE A 90 -11.17 34.69 8.24
N PHE A 91 -9.90 34.78 7.81
CA PHE A 91 -9.28 36.03 7.41
C PHE A 91 -10.02 36.66 6.21
N GLY A 92 -10.28 35.90 5.15
CA GLY A 92 -11.06 36.38 4.01
C GLY A 92 -12.46 36.86 4.40
N ALA A 93 -13.14 36.13 5.29
CA ALA A 93 -14.45 36.51 5.81
C ALA A 93 -14.42 37.82 6.62
N ILE A 94 -13.38 38.05 7.43
CA ILE A 94 -13.19 39.32 8.15
C ILE A 94 -12.99 40.46 7.16
N VAL A 95 -12.12 40.29 6.16
CA VAL A 95 -11.84 41.33 5.15
C VAL A 95 -13.12 41.67 4.36
N SER A 96 -13.88 40.67 3.93
CA SER A 96 -15.18 40.86 3.27
C SER A 96 -16.17 41.61 4.16
N THR A 97 -16.30 41.23 5.43
CA THR A 97 -17.21 41.90 6.37
C THR A 97 -16.78 43.34 6.65
N ALA A 98 -15.48 43.59 6.80
CA ALA A 98 -14.92 44.92 7.06
C ALA A 98 -15.13 45.87 5.87
N ALA A 99 -14.99 45.39 4.64
CA ALA A 99 -15.28 46.18 3.44
C ALA A 99 -16.76 46.55 3.34
N ASN A 100 -17.67 45.61 3.60
CA ASN A 100 -19.11 45.90 3.69
C ASN A 100 -19.42 46.90 4.81
N SER A 101 -18.71 46.83 5.94
CA SER A 101 -18.86 47.74 7.07
C SER A 101 -18.29 49.13 6.80
N THR A 102 -17.37 49.27 5.85
CA THR A 102 -16.75 50.56 5.52
C THR A 102 -17.79 51.54 4.97
N HIS A 103 -18.81 51.05 4.25
CA HIS A 103 -19.97 51.86 3.86
C HIS A 103 -20.80 52.33 5.07
N ALA A 104 -20.93 51.52 6.12
CA ALA A 104 -21.73 51.86 7.30
C ALA A 104 -20.97 52.81 8.26
N ILE A 105 -19.66 52.64 8.40
CA ILE A 105 -18.82 53.43 9.31
C ILE A 105 -18.52 54.81 8.71
N LEU A 106 -18.24 54.89 7.40
CA LEU A 106 -18.00 56.17 6.71
C LEU A 106 -19.28 57.02 6.53
N THR A 107 -20.46 56.47 6.79
CA THR A 107 -21.72 57.23 6.80
C THR A 107 -22.08 57.82 8.17
N VAL A 108 -21.49 57.31 9.27
CA VAL A 108 -21.79 57.75 10.64
C VAL A 108 -20.75 58.75 11.15
N ASP A 109 -19.47 58.52 10.86
CA ASP A 109 -18.42 59.51 11.08
C ASP A 109 -18.13 60.23 9.76
N SER A 110 -18.51 61.51 9.70
CA SER A 110 -17.99 62.46 8.73
C SER A 110 -16.47 62.61 8.92
N ILE A 111 -15.69 61.63 8.46
CA ILE A 111 -14.24 61.76 8.34
C ILE A 111 -14.00 62.56 7.07
N GLU A 112 -13.69 63.83 7.25
CA GLU A 112 -13.27 64.81 6.23
C GLU A 112 -12.05 64.34 5.39
N ASN A 113 -11.43 63.22 5.77
CA ASN A 113 -10.14 62.72 5.29
C ASN A 113 -10.17 61.25 4.80
N GLY A 114 -11.10 60.85 3.92
CA GLY A 114 -10.99 59.60 3.15
C GLY A 114 -10.77 58.30 3.96
N VAL A 115 -10.26 57.24 3.30
CA VAL A 115 -9.92 55.96 3.96
C VAL A 115 -8.61 56.12 4.76
N PRO A 116 -8.53 55.64 6.02
CA PRO A 116 -7.31 55.77 6.82
C PRO A 116 -6.06 55.21 6.12
N ALA A 117 -4.92 55.90 6.23
CA ALA A 117 -3.69 55.53 5.53
C ALA A 117 -3.23 54.08 5.82
N LEU A 118 -3.48 53.59 7.04
CA LEU A 118 -3.21 52.19 7.40
C LEU A 118 -4.04 51.21 6.55
N VAL A 119 -5.33 51.49 6.33
CA VAL A 119 -6.20 50.65 5.51
C VAL A 119 -5.73 50.66 4.05
N SER A 120 -5.37 51.83 3.51
CA SER A 120 -4.84 51.93 2.15
C SER A 120 -3.52 51.16 1.96
N ALA A 121 -2.61 51.25 2.95
CA ALA A 121 -1.37 50.47 2.94
C ALA A 121 -1.64 48.97 2.99
N LEU A 122 -2.60 48.53 3.81
CA LEU A 122 -3.02 47.13 3.88
C LEU A 122 -3.61 46.67 2.55
N VAL A 123 -4.55 47.42 1.97
CA VAL A 123 -5.17 47.14 0.66
C VAL A 123 -4.12 46.99 -0.43
N ALA A 124 -3.10 47.86 -0.46
CA ALA A 124 -1.98 47.78 -1.40
C ALA A 124 -1.05 46.58 -1.16
N ALA A 125 -0.86 46.17 0.10
CA ALA A 125 -0.06 45.01 0.48
C ALA A 125 -0.79 43.67 0.31
N MET A 126 -2.12 43.67 0.16
CA MET A 126 -2.91 42.44 0.05
C MET A 126 -2.47 41.55 -1.12
N PRO A 127 -2.35 42.02 -2.38
CA PRO A 127 -2.01 41.16 -3.51
C PRO A 127 -0.77 40.26 -3.29
N PRO A 128 0.41 40.77 -2.85
CA PRO A 128 1.55 39.90 -2.59
C PRO A 128 1.34 38.96 -1.39
N ILE A 129 0.63 39.39 -0.34
CA ILE A 129 0.34 38.53 0.83
C ILE A 129 -0.57 37.37 0.43
N VAL A 130 -1.64 37.66 -0.31
CA VAL A 130 -2.59 36.64 -0.79
C VAL A 130 -1.88 35.64 -1.71
N LEU A 131 -1.02 36.11 -2.61
CA LEU A 131 -0.26 35.25 -3.50
C LEU A 131 0.64 34.28 -2.72
N LEU A 132 1.37 34.77 -1.72
CA LEU A 132 2.18 33.92 -0.84
C LEU A 132 1.31 32.92 -0.07
N ALA A 133 0.16 33.36 0.46
CA ALA A 133 -0.74 32.50 1.21
C ALA A 133 -1.31 31.37 0.34
N ILE A 134 -1.79 31.67 -0.87
CA ILE A 134 -2.30 30.66 -1.81
C ILE A 134 -1.17 29.72 -2.26
N THR A 135 0.04 30.24 -2.47
CA THR A 135 1.21 29.41 -2.82
C THR A 135 1.51 28.41 -1.71
N HIS A 136 1.56 28.88 -0.46
CA HIS A 136 1.80 27.99 0.69
C HIS A 136 0.65 26.98 0.87
N LEU A 137 -0.60 27.41 0.69
CA LEU A 137 -1.76 26.52 0.74
C LEU A 137 -1.64 25.39 -0.28
N THR A 138 -1.26 25.74 -1.52
CA THR A 138 -1.09 24.78 -2.61
C THR A 138 -0.01 23.76 -2.27
N VAL A 139 1.18 24.22 -1.85
CA VAL A 139 2.27 23.34 -1.44
C VAL A 139 1.85 22.43 -0.29
N HIS A 140 1.18 22.97 0.73
CA HIS A 140 0.68 22.20 1.87
C HIS A 140 -0.29 21.09 1.44
N MET A 141 -1.21 21.38 0.51
CA MET A 141 -2.11 20.37 -0.05
C MET A 141 -1.36 19.27 -0.81
N TYR A 142 -0.39 19.63 -1.66
CA TYR A 142 0.41 18.64 -2.39
C TYR A 142 1.26 17.78 -1.46
N GLN A 143 1.86 18.38 -0.43
CA GLN A 143 2.61 17.66 0.58
C GLN A 143 1.71 16.64 1.31
N LYS A 144 0.54 17.06 1.78
CA LYS A 144 -0.41 16.16 2.45
C LYS A 144 -0.93 15.05 1.54
N LYS A 145 -1.18 15.35 0.26
CA LYS A 145 -1.51 14.33 -0.75
C LYS A 145 -0.38 13.32 -0.91
N SER A 146 0.87 13.77 -1.02
CA SER A 146 2.02 12.88 -1.17
C SER A 146 2.28 12.02 0.06
N GLU A 147 2.07 12.57 1.26
CA GLU A 147 2.20 11.85 2.53
C GLU A 147 1.16 10.72 2.62
N ALA A 148 -0.09 11.00 2.25
CA ALA A 148 -1.13 9.99 2.20
C ALA A 148 -0.86 8.90 1.14
N ALA A 149 -0.27 9.27 -0.01
CA ALA A 149 0.09 8.30 -1.05
C ALA A 149 1.24 7.38 -0.59
N LYS A 150 2.26 7.93 0.08
CA LYS A 150 3.35 7.14 0.66
C LYS A 150 2.83 6.17 1.71
N LEU A 151 2.00 6.66 2.64
CA LEU A 151 1.47 5.82 3.71
C LEU A 151 0.60 4.67 3.16
N ARG A 152 -0.12 4.89 2.05
CA ARG A 152 -0.84 3.81 1.36
C ARG A 152 0.10 2.79 0.71
N ALA A 153 1.16 3.25 0.05
CA ALA A 153 2.15 2.37 -0.56
C ALA A 153 2.89 1.53 0.49
N ASP A 154 3.21 2.12 1.65
CA ASP A 154 3.86 1.42 2.76
C ASP A 154 2.94 0.32 3.33
N LEU A 155 1.63 0.60 3.47
CA LEU A 155 0.65 -0.40 3.91
C LEU A 155 0.45 -1.53 2.89
N GLU A 156 0.42 -1.21 1.59
CA GLU A 156 0.31 -2.22 0.53
C GLU A 156 1.54 -3.13 0.50
N TYR A 157 2.74 -2.56 0.70
CA TYR A 157 3.98 -3.34 0.82
C TYR A 157 3.97 -4.28 2.03
N ASP A 158 3.50 -3.81 3.19
CA ASP A 158 3.38 -4.63 4.39
C ASP A 158 2.36 -5.77 4.22
N GLU A 159 1.23 -5.52 3.56
CA GLU A 159 0.23 -6.55 3.22
C GLU A 159 0.78 -7.58 2.22
N GLU A 160 1.54 -7.15 1.22
CA GLU A 160 2.22 -8.06 0.28
C GLU A 160 3.23 -8.96 1.00
N GLN A 161 4.01 -8.41 1.93
CA GLN A 161 4.94 -9.16 2.77
C GLN A 161 4.21 -10.21 3.61
N GLU A 162 3.14 -9.81 4.30
CA GLU A 162 2.32 -10.72 5.11
C GLU A 162 1.70 -11.84 4.26
N ASN A 163 1.17 -11.50 3.08
CA ASN A 163 0.61 -12.47 2.15
C ASN A 163 1.69 -13.40 1.60
N ALA A 164 2.84 -12.89 1.18
CA ALA A 164 3.95 -13.69 0.70
C ALA A 164 4.44 -14.68 1.77
N GLN A 165 4.50 -14.24 3.03
CA GLN A 165 4.84 -15.11 4.15
C GLN A 165 3.78 -16.19 4.38
N LYS A 166 2.49 -15.82 4.40
CA LYS A 166 1.37 -16.74 4.64
C LYS A 166 1.23 -17.80 3.56
N TYR A 167 1.27 -17.40 2.28
CA TYR A 167 1.09 -18.30 1.15
C TYR A 167 2.39 -19.01 0.75
N GLY A 168 3.56 -18.40 0.99
CA GLY A 168 4.86 -19.05 0.80
C GLY A 168 5.08 -20.23 1.74
N VAL A 169 4.74 -20.07 3.03
CA VAL A 169 4.80 -21.17 4.02
C VAL A 169 3.78 -22.25 3.68
N ALA A 170 2.56 -21.90 3.28
CA ALA A 170 1.55 -22.88 2.88
C ALA A 170 1.95 -23.69 1.62
N TYR A 171 2.68 -23.08 0.69
CA TYR A 171 3.19 -23.77 -0.50
C TYR A 171 4.31 -24.75 -0.14
N ASP A 172 5.24 -24.35 0.73
CA ASP A 172 6.36 -25.20 1.16
C ASP A 172 5.89 -26.36 2.04
N ASP A 173 4.95 -26.12 2.95
CA ASP A 173 4.36 -27.17 3.80
C ASP A 173 3.57 -28.20 2.97
N GLY A 174 2.74 -27.75 2.02
CA GLY A 174 1.99 -28.66 1.16
C GLY A 174 2.88 -29.46 0.21
N TYR A 175 3.92 -28.82 -0.33
CA TYR A 175 4.88 -29.47 -1.21
C TYR A 175 5.75 -30.49 -0.46
N SER A 176 6.26 -30.13 0.71
CA SER A 176 7.08 -31.03 1.55
C SER A 176 6.27 -32.20 2.09
N ALA A 177 5.02 -32.00 2.49
CA ALA A 177 4.12 -33.08 2.89
C ALA A 177 3.88 -34.07 1.75
N ALA A 178 3.56 -33.59 0.54
CA ALA A 178 3.36 -34.45 -0.63
C ALA A 178 4.63 -35.23 -1.02
N LEU A 179 5.81 -34.60 -0.89
CA LEU A 179 7.09 -35.24 -1.14
C LEU A 179 7.37 -36.37 -0.13
N ASN A 180 7.06 -36.12 1.15
CA ASN A 180 7.23 -37.10 2.21
C ASN A 180 6.27 -38.29 2.05
N ASP A 181 5.02 -38.05 1.68
CA ASP A 181 4.03 -39.10 1.40
C ASP A 181 4.45 -39.97 0.21
N ALA A 182 4.91 -39.35 -0.87
CA ALA A 182 5.41 -40.07 -2.05
C ALA A 182 6.62 -40.94 -1.68
N LYS A 183 7.55 -40.41 -0.89
CA LYS A 183 8.71 -41.17 -0.41
C LYS A 183 8.31 -42.34 0.48
N THR A 184 7.36 -42.14 1.37
CA THR A 184 6.85 -43.19 2.27
C THR A 184 6.20 -44.31 1.47
N ALA A 185 5.41 -43.98 0.45
CA ALA A 185 4.80 -44.97 -0.43
C ALA A 185 5.83 -45.77 -1.27
N GLU A 186 6.94 -45.14 -1.66
CA GLU A 186 8.05 -45.86 -2.32
C GLU A 186 8.78 -46.80 -1.35
N ASP A 187 9.04 -46.34 -0.12
CA ASP A 187 9.68 -47.15 0.92
C ASP A 187 8.82 -48.40 1.27
N GLU A 188 7.50 -48.24 1.36
CA GLU A 188 6.55 -49.34 1.55
C GLU A 188 6.58 -50.35 0.39
N ARG A 189 6.54 -49.87 -0.86
CA ARG A 189 6.64 -50.75 -2.05
C ARG A 189 7.96 -51.51 -2.08
N MET A 190 9.07 -50.86 -1.72
CA MET A 190 10.37 -51.50 -1.68
C MET A 190 10.42 -52.58 -0.58
N ALA A 191 9.79 -52.34 0.57
CA ALA A 191 9.69 -53.33 1.63
C ALA A 191 8.83 -54.53 1.24
N GLU A 192 7.73 -54.32 0.51
CA GLU A 192 6.89 -55.40 -0.03
C GLU A 192 7.66 -56.25 -1.04
N ILE A 193 8.37 -55.63 -1.98
CA ILE A 193 9.19 -56.36 -2.97
C ILE A 193 10.28 -57.18 -2.28
N GLU A 194 10.93 -56.63 -1.26
CA GLU A 194 11.93 -57.36 -0.48
C GLU A 194 11.30 -58.55 0.27
N GLN A 195 10.12 -58.37 0.88
CA GLN A 195 9.39 -59.47 1.51
C GLN A 195 9.03 -60.57 0.51
N GLU A 196 8.48 -60.21 -0.66
CA GLU A 196 8.17 -61.18 -1.71
C GLU A 196 9.42 -61.94 -2.17
N HIS A 197 10.55 -61.25 -2.30
CA HIS A 197 11.82 -61.86 -2.65
C HIS A 197 12.29 -62.86 -1.58
N GLN A 198 12.22 -62.48 -0.30
CA GLN A 198 12.57 -63.36 0.81
C GLN A 198 11.68 -64.60 0.86
N ASP A 199 10.38 -64.45 0.64
CA ASP A 199 9.41 -65.54 0.59
C ASP A 199 9.65 -66.48 -0.61
N ALA A 200 10.02 -65.92 -1.77
CA ALA A 200 10.38 -66.69 -2.96
C ALA A 200 11.65 -67.51 -2.73
N LEU A 201 12.67 -66.92 -2.10
CA LEU A 201 13.90 -67.62 -1.71
C LEU A 201 13.61 -68.74 -0.69
N ALA A 202 12.74 -68.49 0.29
CA ALA A 202 12.34 -69.51 1.26
C ALA A 202 11.61 -70.69 0.60
N ARG A 203 10.69 -70.42 -0.34
CA ARG A 203 10.01 -71.44 -1.14
C ARG A 203 10.99 -72.26 -1.98
N ALA A 204 11.88 -71.60 -2.72
CA ALA A 204 12.88 -72.28 -3.54
C ALA A 204 13.82 -73.18 -2.70
N ARG A 205 14.21 -72.72 -1.50
CA ARG A 205 15.01 -73.53 -0.57
C ARG A 205 14.23 -74.76 -0.09
N ALA A 206 12.94 -74.62 0.23
CA ALA A 206 12.10 -75.74 0.65
C ALA A 206 11.88 -76.78 -0.46
N GLU A 207 11.62 -76.32 -1.68
CA GLU A 207 11.49 -77.18 -2.87
C GLU A 207 12.78 -77.94 -3.17
N GLY A 208 13.94 -77.28 -3.10
CA GLY A 208 15.24 -77.93 -3.26
C GLY A 208 15.54 -79.00 -2.20
N ILE A 209 15.10 -78.80 -0.95
CA ILE A 209 15.23 -79.83 0.11
C ILE A 209 14.28 -81.00 -0.15
N ALA A 210 13.06 -80.73 -0.64
CA ALA A 210 12.07 -81.75 -0.94
C ALA A 210 12.48 -82.62 -2.15
N SER A 211 13.02 -82.01 -3.22
CA SER A 211 13.54 -82.74 -4.37
C SER A 211 14.75 -83.60 -4.00
N ALA A 212 15.70 -83.06 -3.22
CA ALA A 212 16.83 -83.84 -2.71
C ALA A 212 16.38 -85.04 -1.84
N ARG A 213 15.28 -84.90 -1.09
CA ARG A 213 14.69 -86.00 -0.29
C ARG A 213 13.96 -87.03 -1.17
N ALA A 214 13.36 -86.61 -2.27
CA ALA A 214 12.73 -87.50 -3.25
C ALA A 214 13.79 -88.30 -4.05
N ASP A 215 14.85 -87.63 -4.50
CA ASP A 215 15.99 -88.24 -5.18
C ASP A 215 16.75 -89.22 -4.26
N ALA A 216 16.87 -88.90 -2.97
CA ALA A 216 17.43 -89.83 -1.98
C ALA A 216 16.59 -91.12 -1.79
N LYS A 217 15.35 -91.18 -2.30
CA LYS A 217 14.48 -92.37 -2.24
C LYS A 217 14.58 -93.27 -3.47
N VAL A 218 15.26 -92.84 -4.54
CA VAL A 218 15.51 -93.65 -5.76
C VAL A 218 16.97 -93.46 -6.17
N THR A 219 17.87 -94.30 -5.64
CA THR A 219 19.13 -94.83 -6.23
C THR A 219 20.10 -95.24 -5.10
N PRO A 220 20.57 -96.50 -5.02
CA PRO A 220 21.66 -96.87 -4.12
C PRO A 220 23.04 -96.62 -4.77
N ILE A 221 23.85 -95.81 -4.07
CA ILE A 221 25.33 -95.83 -3.88
C ILE A 221 26.25 -96.01 -5.11
N LYS A 222 27.20 -95.07 -5.28
CA LYS A 222 28.67 -95.33 -5.25
C LYS A 222 29.51 -94.05 -5.10
N GLN A 223 30.25 -93.98 -4.00
CA GLN A 223 31.37 -93.07 -3.78
C GLN A 223 32.51 -93.42 -4.75
N ASN A 224 33.12 -92.40 -5.37
CA ASN A 224 34.54 -92.48 -5.71
C ASN A 224 35.17 -91.08 -5.72
N ALA A 225 36.25 -90.97 -4.95
CA ALA A 225 37.07 -89.79 -4.82
C ALA A 225 38.01 -89.66 -6.02
N GLN A 226 38.20 -88.44 -6.54
CA GLN A 226 39.42 -88.14 -7.29
C GLN A 226 39.83 -86.68 -7.15
N LYS A 227 41.13 -86.51 -6.94
CA LYS A 227 41.88 -85.33 -6.52
C LYS A 227 42.71 -84.88 -7.72
N ALA A 228 42.75 -83.59 -8.04
CA ALA A 228 43.80 -83.04 -8.89
C ALA A 228 44.09 -81.57 -8.55
N LYS A 229 45.38 -81.28 -8.37
CA LYS A 229 46.01 -79.97 -8.14
C LYS A 229 46.55 -79.42 -9.47
N THR A 230 46.63 -78.10 -9.63
CA THR A 230 47.60 -77.38 -10.50
C THR A 230 47.59 -75.91 -10.01
N ALA A 231 48.59 -75.39 -9.28
CA ALA A 231 49.93 -74.89 -9.65
C ALA A 231 49.92 -73.61 -10.52
N ALA A 232 50.30 -72.47 -9.91
CA ALA A 232 51.33 -71.49 -10.35
C ALA A 232 51.02 -70.02 -9.96
N GLU A 233 51.85 -69.48 -9.06
CA GLU A 233 52.14 -68.04 -8.80
C GLU A 233 53.43 -67.65 -9.60
N PRO A 234 53.97 -66.40 -9.60
CA PRO A 234 53.60 -65.12 -8.93
C PRO A 234 53.63 -63.90 -9.93
N VAL A 235 53.37 -62.64 -9.56
CA VAL A 235 54.32 -61.63 -9.02
C VAL A 235 53.56 -60.36 -8.57
N ALA A 236 53.71 -60.02 -7.28
CA ALA A 236 54.08 -58.74 -6.63
C ALA A 236 54.01 -57.40 -7.45
N GLU A 237 53.79 -56.18 -6.93
CA GLU A 237 53.58 -55.62 -5.58
C GLU A 237 53.25 -54.10 -5.68
N GLN A 238 52.24 -53.65 -4.91
CA GLN A 238 52.08 -52.38 -4.14
C GLN A 238 52.07 -50.93 -4.71
N LYS A 239 50.98 -50.22 -4.28
CA LYS A 239 50.85 -48.85 -3.66
C LYS A 239 51.13 -47.61 -4.54
N LYS A 240 50.47 -46.45 -4.42
CA LYS A 240 49.59 -45.79 -3.41
C LYS A 240 48.90 -44.55 -4.04
N ALA A 241 47.75 -44.14 -3.48
CA ALA A 241 47.12 -42.79 -3.32
C ALA A 241 47.45 -41.67 -4.34
N THR A 242 46.48 -40.91 -4.89
CA THR A 242 45.59 -39.90 -4.26
C THR A 242 44.51 -39.50 -5.29
N ASP A 243 43.22 -39.47 -4.92
CA ASP A 243 42.45 -38.23 -4.65
C ASP A 243 42.58 -37.18 -5.76
N ASP A 244 41.63 -37.12 -6.70
CA ASP A 244 41.14 -35.82 -7.17
C ASP A 244 39.75 -35.88 -7.83
N LYS A 245 38.98 -34.83 -7.55
CA LYS A 245 37.55 -34.70 -7.79
C LYS A 245 37.24 -34.25 -9.23
N ALA A 246 36.01 -34.53 -9.63
CA ALA A 246 35.40 -34.18 -10.91
C ALA A 246 35.64 -32.72 -11.36
N PRO A 247 36.01 -32.47 -12.63
CA PRO A 247 36.12 -31.11 -13.16
C PRO A 247 34.74 -30.67 -13.66
N LEU A 248 33.90 -30.12 -12.78
CA LEU A 248 32.62 -29.53 -13.23
C LEU A 248 32.22 -28.20 -12.56
N PHE A 249 33.06 -27.63 -11.69
CA PHE A 249 32.71 -26.41 -10.94
C PHE A 249 33.64 -25.20 -11.18
N ASP A 250 34.69 -25.33 -11.98
CA ASP A 250 35.66 -24.24 -12.19
C ASP A 250 35.24 -23.23 -13.28
N ASP A 251 34.19 -23.55 -14.03
CA ASP A 251 33.70 -22.71 -15.14
C ASP A 251 32.66 -21.64 -14.70
N MET A 252 32.12 -21.75 -13.48
CA MET A 252 31.10 -20.81 -12.98
C MET A 252 31.71 -19.60 -12.26
N ALA A 253 32.90 -19.75 -11.66
CA ALA A 253 33.59 -18.67 -10.96
C ALA A 253 34.22 -17.63 -11.89
N LYS A 254 34.44 -17.93 -13.19
CA LYS A 254 35.00 -16.99 -14.17
C LYS A 254 33.98 -16.06 -14.85
N ARG A 255 32.68 -16.23 -14.62
CA ARG A 255 31.63 -15.43 -15.27
C ARG A 255 31.12 -14.24 -14.44
N LEU A 256 31.51 -14.12 -13.18
CA LEU A 256 31.04 -13.06 -12.28
C LEU A 256 32.08 -11.98 -11.94
N SER A 257 33.27 -12.01 -12.57
CA SER A 257 34.26 -10.96 -12.37
C SER A 257 34.94 -10.56 -13.68
N ARG A 258 34.24 -9.81 -14.53
CA ARG A 258 34.89 -8.82 -15.39
C ARG A 258 34.04 -7.55 -15.46
N PRO A 259 34.70 -6.37 -15.41
CA PRO A 259 34.09 -5.06 -15.22
C PRO A 259 33.32 -4.55 -16.43
#